data_AF-A0A2K0XT40-F1
#
_entry.id   AF-A0A2K0XT40-F1
#
_cell.length_a   1.000
_cell.length_b   1.000
_cell.length_c   1.000
_cell.angle_alpha   90.00
_cell.angle_beta   90.00
_cell.angle_gamma   90.00
#
_symmetry.space_group_name_H-M   'P 1'
#
loop_
_entity.id
_entity.type
_entity.pdbx_description
1 polymer ?
#
loop_
_entity_poly.entity_id
_entity_poly.type
_entity_poly.pdbx_seq_one_letter_code
_entity_poly.pdbx_strand_id
1 'polypeptide(L)'
;MSKSITLNVRVSGSLSDFVSANVGEAGAYENVSEYVRDLIRRDKERVESERLALLKAELTAAFAVSESEYLPLDADAIIARNARN
;
A
#
# COMPACT_ATOMS: atom_id res chain seq x y z
N MET A 1 12.70 5.42 19.55
CA MET A 1 11.37 5.89 19.95
C MET A 1 10.47 5.92 18.73
N SER A 2 9.44 5.08 18.65
CA SER A 2 8.47 5.14 17.55
C SER A 2 7.59 6.39 17.72
N LYS A 3 7.53 7.24 16.69
CA LYS A 3 6.67 8.43 16.68
C LYS A 3 5.21 7.99 16.68
N SER A 4 4.46 8.29 17.73
CA SER A 4 3.01 8.11 17.77
C SER A 4 2.32 9.36 17.22
N ILE A 5 1.16 9.16 16.57
CA ILE A 5 0.28 10.22 16.09
C ILE A 5 -1.07 10.02 16.77
N THR A 6 -1.63 11.07 17.36
CA THR A 6 -3.00 11.07 17.88
C THR A 6 -3.95 11.47 16.78
N LEU A 7 -4.98 10.66 16.53
CA LEU A 7 -6.01 10.90 15.53
C LEU A 7 -7.37 11.07 16.23
N ASN A 8 -8.06 12.18 15.99
CA ASN A 8 -9.43 12.40 16.44
C ASN A 8 -10.37 12.30 15.24
N VAL A 9 -11.32 11.37 15.29
CA VAL A 9 -12.28 11.14 14.21
C VAL A 9 -13.69 11.25 14.75
N ARG A 10 -14.53 12.06 14.11
CA ARG A 10 -15.97 12.07 14.37
C ARG A 10 -16.62 11.04 13.46
N VAL A 11 -17.30 10.07 14.06
CA VAL A 11 -18.13 9.08 13.36
C VAL A 11 -19.58 9.33 13.76
N SER A 12 -20.50 9.41 12.80
CA SER A 12 -21.90 9.74 13.04
C SER A 12 -22.84 8.95 12.12
N GLY A 13 -24.11 8.86 12.51
CA GLY A 13 -25.14 8.15 11.74
C GLY A 13 -24.87 6.65 11.69
N SER A 14 -25.16 6.03 10.55
CA SER A 14 -25.05 4.57 10.36
C SER A 14 -23.64 4.01 10.64
N LEU A 15 -22.58 4.81 10.43
CA LEU A 15 -21.21 4.39 10.75
C LEU A 15 -20.98 4.30 12.26
N SER A 16 -21.62 5.18 13.04
CA SER A 16 -21.55 5.14 14.51
C SER A 16 -22.23 3.88 15.03
N ASP A 17 -23.40 3.55 14.48
CA ASP A 17 -24.15 2.34 14.84
C ASP A 17 -23.34 1.09 14.50
N PHE A 18 -22.72 1.07 13.32
CA PHE A 18 -21.85 -0.03 12.89
C PHE A 18 -20.64 -0.21 13.80
N VAL A 19 -19.92 0.87 14.13
CA VAL A 19 -18.77 0.80 15.04
C VAL A 19 -19.22 0.32 16.42
N SER A 20 -20.35 0.81 16.92
CA SER A 20 -20.89 0.43 18.23
C SER A 20 -21.31 -1.05 18.29
N ALA A 21 -21.78 -1.62 17.18
CA ALA A 21 -22.09 -3.04 17.09
C ALA A 21 -20.85 -3.95 17.06
N ASN A 22 -19.69 -3.41 16.66
CA ASN A 22 -18.43 -4.15 16.56
C ASN A 22 -17.49 -3.94 17.76
N VAL A 23 -17.80 -3.00 18.65
CA VAL A 23 -16.95 -2.58 19.77
C VAL A 23 -17.69 -2.72 21.10
N GLY A 24 -17.08 -3.37 22.10
CA GLY A 24 -17.64 -3.58 23.44
C GLY A 24 -17.60 -5.06 23.87
N GLU A 25 -18.22 -5.40 24.99
CA GLU A 25 -18.15 -6.76 25.58
C GLU A 25 -18.60 -7.89 24.63
N ALA A 26 -19.56 -7.61 23.76
CA ALA A 26 -20.06 -8.56 22.75
C ALA A 26 -19.49 -8.30 21.34
N GLY A 27 -18.67 -7.26 21.18
CA GLY A 27 -18.06 -6.87 19.91
C GLY A 27 -16.77 -7.64 19.62
N ALA A 28 -16.31 -7.58 18.37
CA ALA A 28 -15.03 -8.19 17.98
C ALA A 28 -13.80 -7.39 18.47
N TYR A 29 -14.00 -6.17 18.96
CA TYR A 29 -12.96 -5.27 19.43
C TYR A 29 -13.32 -4.67 20.79
N GLU A 30 -12.31 -4.43 21.63
CA GLU A 30 -12.51 -3.88 22.98
C GLU A 30 -12.81 -2.38 22.94
N ASN A 31 -12.19 -1.65 22.00
CA ASN A 31 -12.37 -0.21 21.84
C ASN A 31 -12.26 0.25 20.38
N VAL A 32 -12.78 1.45 20.11
CA VAL A 32 -12.78 2.06 18.78
C VAL A 32 -11.35 2.28 18.25
N SER A 33 -10.41 2.65 19.12
CA SER A 33 -9.02 2.89 18.72
C SER A 33 -8.32 1.61 18.24
N GLU A 34 -8.67 0.45 18.80
CA GLU A 34 -8.22 -0.85 18.31
C GLU A 34 -8.82 -1.15 16.95
N TYR A 35 -10.13 -0.98 16.82
CA TYR A 35 -10.82 -1.20 15.56
C TYR A 35 -10.23 -0.36 14.43
N VAL A 36 -10.01 0.95 14.67
CA VAL A 36 -9.40 1.86 13.69
C VAL A 36 -7.95 1.44 13.35
N ARG A 37 -7.16 1.03 14.35
CA ARG A 37 -5.78 0.54 14.09
C ARG A 37 -5.78 -0.71 13.22
N ASP A 38 -6.74 -1.61 13.41
CA ASP A 38 -6.85 -2.80 12.59
C ASP A 38 -7.29 -2.47 11.15
N LEU A 39 -8.27 -1.58 10.98
CA LEU A 39 -8.66 -1.08 9.66
C LEU A 39 -7.49 -0.43 8.91
N ILE A 40 -6.68 0.39 9.58
CA ILE A 40 -5.49 1.01 8.99
C ILE A 40 -4.46 -0.07 8.59
N ARG A 41 -4.30 -1.12 9.40
CA ARG A 41 -3.39 -2.22 9.07
C ARG A 41 -3.84 -2.97 7.82
N ARG A 42 -5.12 -3.32 7.74
CA ARG A 42 -5.71 -3.98 6.57
C ARG A 42 -5.63 -3.11 5.33
N ASP A 43 -5.88 -1.81 5.46
CA ASP A 43 -5.76 -0.86 4.36
C ASP A 43 -4.32 -0.79 3.85
N LYS A 44 -3.35 -0.68 4.76
CA LYS A 44 -1.93 -0.71 4.41
C LYS A 44 -1.55 -2.01 3.69
N GLU A 45 -1.93 -3.17 4.22
CA GLU A 45 -1.65 -4.47 3.62
C GLU A 45 -2.24 -4.57 2.20
N ARG A 46 -3.48 -4.11 2.03
CA ARG A 46 -4.14 -4.07 0.73
C ARG A 46 -3.38 -3.20 -0.26
N VAL A 47 -3.07 -1.95 0.10
CA VAL A 47 -2.34 -1.01 -0.77
C VAL A 47 -0.95 -1.56 -1.16
N GLU A 48 -0.22 -2.12 -0.22
CA GLU A 48 1.11 -2.69 -0.50
C GLU A 48 1.02 -3.94 -1.40
N SER A 49 0.01 -4.79 -1.18
CA SER A 49 -0.22 -5.97 -2.03
C SER A 49 -0.60 -5.58 -3.47
N GLU A 50 -1.44 -4.55 -3.64
CA GLU A 50 -1.84 -4.03 -4.94
C GLU A 50 -0.63 -3.45 -5.68
N ARG A 51 0.20 -2.65 -5.00
CA ARG A 51 1.45 -2.11 -5.57
C ARG A 51 2.42 -3.20 -6.02
N LEU A 52 2.61 -4.21 -5.17
CA LEU A 52 3.51 -5.32 -5.48
C LEU A 52 2.97 -6.17 -6.64
N ALA A 53 1.66 -6.39 -6.71
CA ALA A 53 1.03 -7.09 -7.82
C ALA A 53 1.20 -6.35 -9.14
N LEU A 54 1.03 -5.02 -9.15
CA LEU A 54 1.27 -4.18 -10.33
C LEU A 54 2.72 -4.27 -10.80
N LEU A 55 3.69 -4.07 -9.89
CA LEU A 55 5.11 -4.16 -10.24
C LEU A 55 5.47 -5.55 -10.78
N LYS A 56 4.96 -6.61 -10.15
CA LYS A 56 5.18 -7.97 -10.63
C LYS A 56 4.61 -8.19 -12.03
N ALA A 57 3.41 -7.68 -12.30
CA ALA A 57 2.79 -7.79 -13.62
C ALA A 57 3.60 -7.05 -14.69
N GLU A 58 4.05 -5.83 -14.39
CA GLU A 58 4.91 -5.04 -15.28
C GLU A 58 6.23 -5.76 -15.59
N LEU A 59 6.95 -6.22 -14.57
CA LEU A 59 8.20 -6.94 -14.74
C LEU A 59 7.99 -8.26 -15.49
N THR A 60 6.92 -9.01 -15.18
CA THR A 60 6.62 -10.26 -15.88
C THR A 60 6.38 -10.02 -17.37
N ALA A 61 5.64 -8.96 -17.72
CA ALA A 61 5.43 -8.58 -19.12
C ALA A 61 6.75 -8.16 -19.79
N ALA A 62 7.58 -7.36 -19.11
CA ALA A 62 8.86 -6.90 -19.64
C ALA A 62 9.90 -8.04 -19.82
N PHE A 63 9.84 -9.09 -19.00
CA PHE A 63 10.73 -10.25 -19.11
C PHE A 63 10.21 -11.37 -20.00
N ALA A 64 8.94 -11.30 -20.44
CA ALA A 64 8.36 -12.28 -21.35
C ALA A 64 8.75 -12.04 -22.83
N VAL A 65 9.42 -10.91 -23.14
CA VAL A 65 9.93 -10.61 -24.48
C VAL A 65 11.09 -11.53 -24.86
N SER A 66 11.29 -11.74 -26.15
CA SER A 66 12.36 -12.64 -26.62
C SER A 66 13.74 -12.06 -26.30
N GLU A 67 14.73 -12.92 -26.06
CA GLU A 67 16.10 -12.47 -25.77
C GLU A 67 16.69 -11.60 -26.90
N SER A 68 16.25 -11.84 -28.14
CA SER A 68 16.62 -11.06 -29.33
C SER A 68 16.13 -9.60 -29.32
N GLU A 69 15.16 -9.26 -28.48
CA GLU A 69 14.67 -7.88 -28.32
C GLU A 69 15.50 -7.08 -27.31
N TYR A 70 16.34 -7.75 -26.51
CA TYR A 70 17.25 -7.05 -25.60
C TYR A 70 18.44 -6.47 -26.37
N LEU A 71 18.81 -5.24 -26.01
CA LEU A 71 19.95 -4.55 -26.58
C LEU A 71 21.07 -4.45 -25.53
N PRO A 72 22.35 -4.58 -25.95
CA PRO A 72 23.46 -4.32 -25.07
C PRO A 72 23.40 -2.88 -24.57
N LEU A 73 23.55 -2.71 -23.26
CA LEU A 73 23.42 -1.42 -22.60
C LEU A 73 24.68 -1.13 -21.81
N ASP A 74 25.31 0.00 -22.11
CA ASP A 74 26.48 0.51 -21.41
C ASP A 74 26.12 1.75 -20.56
N ALA A 75 26.62 1.78 -19.33
CA ALA A 75 26.33 2.85 -18.38
C ALA A 75 26.91 4.18 -18.86
N ASP A 76 28.14 4.19 -19.40
CA ASP A 76 28.80 5.42 -19.86
C ASP A 76 28.05 6.03 -21.06
N ALA A 77 27.56 5.18 -21.97
CA ALA A 77 26.71 5.60 -23.08
C ALA A 77 25.39 6.26 -22.63
N ILE A 78 24.74 5.75 -21.57
CA ILE A 78 23.51 6.37 -21.03
C ILE A 78 23.82 7.73 -20.41
N ILE A 79 24.87 7.82 -19.58
CA ILE A 79 25.25 9.05 -18.89
C ILE A 79 25.58 10.14 -19.92
N ALA A 80 26.36 9.80 -20.95
CA ALA A 80 26.71 10.71 -22.03
C ALA A 80 25.51 11.14 -22.90
N ARG A 81 24.46 10.32 -23.01
CA ARG A 81 23.20 10.68 -23.67
C ARG A 81 22.41 11.69 -22.85
N ASN A 82 22.23 11.42 -21.55
CA ASN A 82 21.40 12.25 -20.68
C ASN A 82 22.04 13.61 -20.37
N ALA A 83 23.37 13.72 -20.43
CA ALA A 83 24.09 15.00 -20.26
C ALA A 83 24.02 15.92 -21.49
N ARG A 84 23.50 15.45 -22.63
CA ARG A 84 23.33 16.22 -23.87
C ARG A 84 21.91 16.77 -24.07
N ASN A 85 20.97 16.37 -23.22
CA ASN A 85 19.61 16.93 -23.12
C ASN A 85 19.53 17.93 -21.98
#